data_AF-A0A536HLX2-F1
#
_entry.id   AF-A0A536HLX2-F1
#
_cell.length_a   1.000
_cell.length_b   1.000
_cell.length_c   1.000
_cell.angle_alpha   90.00
_cell.angle_beta   90.00
_cell.angle_gamma   90.00
#
_symmetry.space_group_name_H-M   'P 1'
#
loop_
_entity.id
_entity.type
_entity.pdbx_description
1 polymer ?
#
loop_
_entity_poly.entity_id
_entity_poly.type
_entity_poly.pdbx_seq_one_letter_code
_entity_poly.pdbx_strand_id
1 'polypeptide(L)'
;MNEGLEPGERLIWEGRPNGLRGFFRGLDLFFVAFASFGALFFVSSLASSARQSPRDPSEYIVAALFPFIVFGLFLFLPRFISVWREASGASYALTDRRILL
;
A
#
# COMPACT_ATOMS: atom_id res chain seq x y z
N MET A 1 11.96 -25.64 2.19
CA MET A 1 11.13 -26.06 1.03
C MET A 1 12.10 -26.44 -0.08
N ASN A 2 12.26 -27.74 -0.37
CA ASN A 2 13.19 -28.28 -1.37
C ASN A 2 12.46 -28.75 -2.65
N GLU A 3 11.22 -28.32 -2.87
CA GLU A 3 10.27 -28.94 -3.81
C GLU A 3 10.57 -28.70 -5.30
N GLY A 4 11.72 -28.14 -5.66
CA GLY A 4 12.14 -27.91 -7.06
C GLY A 4 13.62 -28.15 -7.36
N LEU A 5 14.39 -28.68 -6.40
CA LEU A 5 15.81 -28.99 -6.59
C LEU A 5 15.97 -30.40 -7.16
N GLU A 6 16.78 -30.54 -8.22
CA GLU A 6 17.18 -31.85 -8.71
C GLU A 6 18.11 -32.57 -7.72
N PRO A 7 18.15 -33.91 -7.74
CA PRO A 7 19.08 -34.67 -6.91
C PRO A 7 20.54 -34.24 -7.15
N GLY A 8 21.20 -33.77 -6.08
CA GLY A 8 22.59 -33.30 -6.10
C GLY A 8 22.79 -31.83 -6.46
N GLU A 9 21.71 -31.09 -6.76
CA GLU A 9 21.75 -29.65 -6.98
C GLU A 9 21.95 -28.89 -5.67
N ARG A 10 22.79 -27.85 -5.67
CA ARG A 10 23.13 -27.08 -4.46
C ARG A 10 22.56 -25.67 -4.53
N LEU A 11 21.87 -25.27 -3.47
CA LEU A 11 21.40 -23.90 -3.28
C LEU A 11 22.59 -22.97 -2.95
N ILE A 12 22.78 -21.94 -3.77
CA ILE A 12 23.81 -20.90 -3.58
C ILE A 12 23.23 -19.71 -2.83
N TRP A 13 22.02 -19.28 -3.21
CA TRP A 13 21.36 -18.13 -2.62
C TRP A 13 19.85 -18.25 -2.72
N GLU A 14 19.13 -17.75 -1.72
CA GLU A 14 17.68 -17.64 -1.72
C GLU A 14 17.30 -16.23 -1.29
N GLY A 15 16.33 -15.63 -1.99
CA GLY A 15 15.80 -14.32 -1.64
C GLY A 15 14.31 -14.21 -1.92
N ARG A 16 13.64 -13.45 -1.08
CA ARG A 16 12.23 -13.08 -1.25
C ARG A 16 12.14 -11.58 -1.53
N PRO A 17 11.21 -11.15 -2.39
CA PRO A 17 11.00 -9.72 -2.62
C PRO A 17 10.67 -9.02 -1.31
N ASN A 18 11.14 -7.78 -1.20
CA ASN A 18 10.91 -6.91 -0.05
C ASN A 18 9.42 -6.59 0.06
N GLY A 19 8.64 -7.42 0.77
CA GLY A 19 7.17 -7.33 0.88
C GLY A 19 6.67 -5.96 1.36
N LEU A 20 6.30 -5.82 2.64
CA LEU A 20 5.79 -4.53 3.16
C LEU A 20 6.81 -3.38 3.07
N ARG A 21 8.11 -3.69 2.99
CA ARG A 21 9.16 -2.68 2.74
C ARG A 21 9.06 -2.04 1.35
N GLY A 22 8.40 -2.69 0.38
CA GLY A 22 8.11 -2.12 -0.93
C GLY A 22 7.11 -0.95 -0.93
N PHE A 23 6.44 -0.72 0.21
CA PHE A 23 5.45 0.34 0.43
C PHE A 23 6.03 1.65 0.99
N PHE A 24 7.33 1.67 1.33
CA PHE A 24 8.04 2.85 1.82
C PHE A 24 8.89 3.53 0.73
N ARG A 25 8.44 3.53 -0.53
CA ARG A 25 9.16 4.25 -1.59
C ARG A 25 8.87 5.75 -1.50
N GLY A 26 9.78 6.57 -2.04
CA GLY A 26 9.62 8.04 -2.01
C GLY A 26 8.30 8.55 -2.62
N LEU A 27 7.78 7.86 -3.64
CA LEU A 27 6.48 8.17 -4.23
C LEU A 27 5.31 7.88 -3.27
N ASP A 28 5.41 6.84 -2.44
CA ASP A 28 4.40 6.49 -1.45
C ASP A 28 4.35 7.57 -0.35
N LEU A 29 5.50 8.08 0.07
CA LEU A 29 5.58 9.22 1.01
C LEU A 29 4.95 10.49 0.43
N PHE A 30 5.16 10.76 -0.86
CA PHE A 30 4.50 11.87 -1.55
C PHE A 30 2.97 11.70 -1.53
N PHE A 31 2.46 10.50 -1.85
CA PHE A 31 1.02 10.25 -1.80
C PHE A 31 0.44 10.37 -0.38
N VAL A 32 1.17 9.95 0.65
CA VAL A 32 0.74 10.12 2.06
C VAL A 32 0.65 11.61 2.41
N ALA A 33 1.67 12.39 2.06
CA ALA A 33 1.67 13.83 2.31
C ALA A 33 0.54 14.55 1.54
N PHE A 34 0.37 14.20 0.27
CA PHE A 34 -0.67 14.77 -0.59
C PHE A 34 -2.09 14.41 -0.10
N ALA A 35 -2.33 13.14 0.24
CA ALA A 35 -3.61 12.70 0.78
C ALA A 35 -3.93 13.38 2.12
N SER A 36 -2.92 13.53 2.98
CA SER A 36 -3.05 14.21 4.27
C SER A 36 -3.38 15.69 4.09
N PHE A 37 -2.70 16.37 3.17
CA PHE A 37 -3.00 17.76 2.81
C PHE A 37 -4.43 17.91 2.27
N GLY A 38 -4.83 17.05 1.32
CA GLY A 38 -6.18 17.05 0.75
C GLY A 38 -7.26 16.79 1.80
N ALA A 39 -7.02 15.85 2.72
CA ALA A 39 -7.94 15.55 3.80
C ALA A 39 -8.07 16.71 4.79
N LEU A 40 -6.96 17.33 5.19
CA LEU A 40 -6.97 18.53 6.05
C LEU A 40 -7.71 19.69 5.40
N PHE A 41 -7.47 19.94 4.11
CA PHE A 41 -8.18 20.95 3.34
C PHE A 41 -9.69 20.69 3.30
N PHE A 42 -10.08 19.45 3.00
CA PHE A 42 -11.49 19.05 2.95
C PHE A 42 -12.19 19.20 4.31
N VAL A 43 -11.59 18.67 5.38
CA VAL A 43 -12.15 18.77 6.74
C VAL A 43 -12.27 20.23 7.18
N SER A 44 -11.28 21.07 6.87
CA SER A 44 -11.31 22.50 7.20
C SER A 44 -12.42 23.24 6.45
N SER A 45 -12.60 22.94 5.15
CA SER A 45 -13.68 23.49 4.33
C SER A 45 -15.06 23.04 4.84
N LEU A 46 -15.19 21.76 5.18
CA LEU A 46 -16.41 21.21 5.77
C LEU A 46 -16.73 21.88 7.11
N ALA A 47 -15.73 22.06 7.98
CA ALA A 47 -15.87 22.74 9.27
C ALA A 47 -16.37 24.18 9.09
N SER A 48 -15.83 24.89 8.11
CA SER A 48 -16.24 26.27 7.81
C SER A 48 -17.70 26.35 7.34
N SER A 49 -18.16 25.35 6.58
CA SER A 49 -19.53 25.26 6.07
C SER A 49 -20.52 24.87 7.18
N ALA A 50 -20.12 23.98 8.09
CA ALA A 50 -20.95 23.57 9.23
C ALA A 50 -21.24 24.70 10.22
N ARG A 51 -20.38 25.73 10.27
CA ARG A 51 -20.64 26.95 11.08
C ARG A 51 -21.78 27.81 10.51
N GLN A 52 -22.15 27.62 9.24
CA GLN A 52 -23.17 28.42 8.55
C GLN A 52 -24.55 27.76 8.56
N SER A 53 -24.62 26.44 8.77
CA SER A 53 -25.87 25.68 8.89
C SER A 53 -25.75 24.62 9.98
N PRO A 54 -26.64 24.59 11.00
CA PRO A 54 -26.65 23.53 12.00
C PRO A 54 -27.05 22.21 11.33
N ARG A 55 -26.07 21.34 11.07
CA ARG A 55 -26.29 19.94 10.69
C ARG A 55 -26.11 19.01 11.88
N ASP A 56 -26.68 17.83 11.78
CA ASP A 56 -26.45 16.78 12.76
C ASP A 56 -24.95 16.42 12.83
N PRO A 57 -24.36 16.27 14.04
CA PRO A 57 -22.95 15.94 14.21
C PRO A 57 -22.52 14.64 13.53
N SER A 58 -23.44 13.68 13.38
CA SER A 58 -23.18 12.39 12.72
C SER A 58 -22.92 12.54 11.21
N GLU A 59 -23.67 13.40 10.52
CA GLU A 59 -23.47 13.68 9.10
C GLU A 59 -22.10 14.30 8.83
N TYR A 60 -21.65 15.16 9.75
CA TYR A 60 -20.35 15.79 9.68
C TYR A 60 -19.21 14.77 9.80
N ILE A 61 -19.31 13.83 10.73
CA ILE A 61 -18.31 12.78 10.92
C ILE A 61 -18.19 11.92 9.66
N VAL A 62 -19.32 11.48 9.10
CA VAL A 62 -19.35 10.68 7.87
C VAL A 62 -18.73 11.44 6.70
N ALA A 63 -19.09 12.72 6.53
CA ALA A 63 -18.52 13.56 5.48
C ALA A 63 -17.02 13.83 5.69
N ALA A 64 -16.56 14.03 6.93
CA ALA A 64 -15.16 14.27 7.26
C ALA A 64 -14.27 13.05 6.99
N LEU A 65 -14.81 11.83 7.10
CA LEU A 65 -14.10 10.58 6.79
C LEU A 65 -14.02 10.29 5.29
N PHE A 66 -14.94 10.84 4.50
CA PHE A 66 -14.99 10.66 3.04
C PHE A 66 -13.63 10.86 2.33
N PRO A 67 -12.89 11.97 2.53
CA PRO A 67 -11.60 12.15 1.86
C PRO A 67 -10.58 11.07 2.24
N PHE A 68 -10.53 10.62 3.50
CA PHE A 68 -9.59 9.58 3.92
C PHE A 68 -9.90 8.25 3.25
N ILE A 69 -11.18 7.91 3.14
CA ILE A 69 -11.63 6.69 2.45
C ILE A 69 -11.35 6.80 0.97
N VAL A 70 -11.73 7.90 0.32
CA VAL A 70 -11.58 8.08 -1.13
C VAL A 70 -10.12 8.21 -1.53
N PHE A 71 -9.36 9.15 -0.96
CA PHE A 71 -7.93 9.30 -1.30
C PHE A 71 -7.12 8.09 -0.85
N GLY A 72 -7.46 7.52 0.32
CA GLY A 72 -6.83 6.31 0.84
C GLY A 72 -6.98 5.14 -0.11
N LEU A 73 -8.22 4.76 -0.45
CA LEU A 73 -8.46 3.66 -1.37
C LEU A 73 -7.96 3.98 -2.78
N PHE A 74 -8.27 5.16 -3.32
CA PHE A 74 -7.93 5.47 -4.71
C PHE A 74 -6.42 5.50 -4.95
N LEU A 75 -5.64 6.11 -4.05
CA LEU A 75 -4.20 6.23 -4.23
C LEU A 75 -3.45 4.97 -3.80
N PHE A 76 -3.87 4.32 -2.71
CA PHE A 76 -3.09 3.24 -2.11
C PHE A 76 -3.56 1.83 -2.50
N LEU A 77 -4.81 1.64 -2.92
CA LEU A 77 -5.31 0.31 -3.30
C LEU A 77 -4.57 -0.30 -4.49
N PRO A 78 -4.29 0.42 -5.60
CA PRO A 78 -3.52 -0.12 -6.72
C PRO A 78 -2.11 -0.55 -6.28
N ARG A 79 -1.48 0.26 -5.41
CA ARG A 79 -0.14 -0.01 -4.87
C ARG A 79 -0.14 -1.22 -3.95
N PHE A 80 -1.12 -1.30 -3.05
CA PHE A 80 -1.30 -2.43 -2.15
C PHE A 80 -1.45 -3.74 -2.92
N ILE A 81 -2.29 -3.75 -3.97
CA ILE A 81 -2.46 -4.93 -4.83
C ILE A 81 -1.15 -5.30 -5.53
N SER A 82 -0.39 -4.34 -6.07
CA SER A 82 0.91 -4.59 -6.70
C SER A 82 1.90 -5.24 -5.73
N VAL A 83 2.09 -4.63 -4.56
CA VAL A 83 3.03 -5.12 -3.55
C VAL A 83 2.59 -6.48 -3.01
N TRP A 84 1.29 -6.68 -2.78
CA TRP A 84 0.76 -7.97 -2.35
C TRP A 84 1.00 -9.05 -3.40
N ARG A 85 0.79 -8.77 -4.68
CA ARG A 85 1.07 -9.72 -5.77
C ARG A 85 2.56 -10.05 -5.87
N GLU A 86 3.43 -9.04 -5.78
CA GLU A 86 4.88 -9.24 -5.77
C GLU A 86 5.34 -10.07 -4.56
N ALA A 87 4.77 -9.82 -3.37
CA ALA A 87 5.14 -10.51 -2.14
C ALA A 87 4.60 -11.96 -2.05
N SER A 88 3.47 -12.24 -2.69
CA SER A 88 2.77 -13.53 -2.53
C SER A 88 3.29 -14.63 -3.46
N GLY A 89 4.03 -14.28 -4.52
CA GLY A 89 4.22 -15.21 -5.65
C GLY A 89 5.64 -15.38 -6.16
N ALA A 90 6.66 -14.75 -5.56
CA ALA A 90 8.02 -14.84 -6.09
C ALA A 90 9.01 -15.29 -5.02
N SER A 91 9.68 -16.42 -5.27
CA SER A 91 10.77 -16.92 -4.44
C SER A 91 11.96 -17.20 -5.33
N TYR A 92 12.95 -16.33 -5.27
CA TYR A 92 14.12 -16.44 -6.12
C TYR A 92 15.13 -17.35 -5.45
N ALA A 93 15.47 -18.46 -6.10
CA ALA A 93 16.56 -19.33 -5.66
C ALA A 93 17.60 -19.48 -6.78
N LEU A 94 18.86 -19.22 -6.44
CA LEU A 94 20.01 -19.44 -7.30
C LEU A 94 20.65 -20.76 -6.91
N THR A 95 20.77 -21.67 -7.88
CA THR A 95 21.48 -22.94 -7.71
C THR A 95 22.78 -22.94 -8.50
N ASP A 96 23.59 -23.98 -8.34
CA ASP A 96 24.79 -24.22 -9.13
C ASP A 96 24.52 -24.54 -10.60
N ARG A 97 23.26 -24.83 -10.97
CA ARG A 97 22.87 -25.20 -12.34
C ARG A 97 21.92 -24.19 -13.00
N ARG A 98 21.01 -23.57 -12.26
CA ARG A 98 19.94 -22.72 -12.82
C ARG A 98 19.37 -21.72 -11.81
N ILE A 99 18.50 -20.85 -12.31
CA ILE A 99 17.71 -19.90 -11.52
C ILE A 99 16.29 -20.44 -11.40
N LEU A 100 15.75 -20.46 -10.18
CA LEU A 100 14.36 -20.81 -9.85
C LEU A 100 13.61 -19.53 -9.45
N LEU A 101 12.34 -19.42 -9.86
CA LEU A 101 11.45 -18.26 -9.65
C LEU A 101 10.18 -18.65 -8.90
#